data_AF-A0AAX1ZWZ3-F1
#
_entry.id   AF-A0AAX1ZWZ3-F1
#
_cell.length_a   1.000
_cell.length_b   1.000
_cell.length_c   1.000
_cell.angle_alpha   90.00
_cell.angle_beta   90.00
_cell.angle_gamma   90.00
#
_symmetry.space_group_name_H-M   'P 1'
#
loop_
_entity.id
_entity.type
_entity.pdbx_description
1 polymer ?
#
loop_
_entity_poly.entity_id
_entity_poly.type
_entity_poly.pdbx_seq_one_letter_code
_entity_poly.pdbx_strand_id
1 'polypeptide(L)'
;VEHIIPKSRGGTDRVYNLCLSCHDCNQRKGSKTAEEFGYPHIQTQDKESLKDASAINSTRWKVYEVLKQTGLDVECGTGARKKMNRICLDLPKTHYFDACCVGESTTNQLYFKTKDVLFIKAKGSGSRTRTNLDRYDFPRGYLERQKLFFG
;
A
#
# COMPACT_ATOMS: atom_id res chain seq x y z
N VAL A 1 19.67 23.67 7.92
CA VAL A 1 18.48 23.06 7.28
C VAL A 1 17.61 22.55 8.40
N GLU A 2 16.31 22.79 8.34
CA GLU A 2 15.37 22.43 9.39
C GLU A 2 14.23 21.56 8.87
N HIS A 3 13.68 20.69 9.72
CA HIS A 3 12.56 19.84 9.36
C HIS A 3 11.23 20.42 9.84
N ILE A 4 10.25 20.55 8.94
CA ILE A 4 8.90 21.06 9.24
C ILE A 4 8.23 20.15 10.27
N ILE A 5 8.20 18.83 10.01
CA ILE A 5 7.95 17.77 10.98
C ILE A 5 9.32 17.23 11.44
N PRO A 6 9.65 17.28 12.74
CA PRO A 6 10.95 16.82 13.23
C PRO A 6 11.12 15.30 13.07
N LYS A 7 12.37 14.86 12.86
CA LYS A 7 12.70 13.42 12.69
C LYS A 7 12.22 12.55 13.85
N SER A 8 12.29 13.06 15.08
CA SER A 8 11.82 12.36 16.29
C SER A 8 10.32 12.05 16.27
N ARG A 9 9.54 12.74 15.43
CA ARG A 9 8.09 12.54 15.25
C ARG A 9 7.74 11.95 13.89
N GLY A 10 8.70 11.31 13.21
CA GLY A 10 8.49 10.65 11.92
C GLY A 10 8.70 11.54 10.69
N GLY A 11 9.25 12.75 10.86
CA GLY A 11 9.68 13.60 9.76
C GLY A 11 10.74 12.95 8.87
N THR A 12 10.66 13.20 7.57
CA THR A 12 11.58 12.62 6.56
C THR A 12 12.58 13.65 6.02
N ASP A 13 13.68 13.22 5.42
CA ASP A 13 14.66 14.09 4.75
C ASP A 13 14.22 14.54 3.34
N ARG A 14 12.92 14.51 3.05
CA ARG A 14 12.38 14.95 1.75
C ARG A 14 12.39 16.46 1.68
N VAL A 15 12.67 16.99 0.50
CA VAL A 15 12.68 18.44 0.22
C VAL A 15 11.41 19.13 0.72
N TYR A 16 10.23 18.49 0.59
CA TYR A 16 8.96 19.05 1.08
C TYR A 16 8.86 19.18 2.61
N ASN A 17 9.61 18.37 3.37
CA ASN A 17 9.69 18.46 4.82
C ASN A 17 10.91 19.30 5.28
N LEU A 18 11.69 19.88 4.35
CA LEU A 18 12.86 20.70 4.68
C LEU A 18 12.53 22.19 4.47
N CYS A 19 12.91 23.02 5.42
CA CYS A 19 12.85 24.47 5.31
C CYS A 19 14.17 25.12 5.72
N LEU A 20 14.29 26.41 5.42
CA LEU A 20 15.39 27.24 5.89
C LEU A 20 15.02 27.85 7.23
N SER A 21 15.93 27.78 8.19
CA SER A 21 15.81 28.44 9.48
C SER A 21 17.19 28.94 9.92
N CYS A 22 17.19 29.99 10.74
CA CYS A 22 18.39 30.38 11.46
C CYS A 22 18.78 29.28 12.47
N HIS A 23 20.04 29.28 12.92
CA HIS A 23 20.54 28.32 13.90
C HIS A 23 19.73 28.38 15.21
N ASP A 24 19.53 29.57 15.76
CA ASP A 24 18.83 29.77 17.03
C ASP A 24 17.34 29.44 16.93
N CYS A 25 16.75 29.72 15.77
CA CYS A 25 15.36 29.39 15.43
C CYS A 25 15.14 27.88 15.44
N ASN A 26 16.08 27.13 14.83
CA ASN A 26 16.06 25.68 14.81
C ASN A 26 16.14 25.12 16.24
N GLN A 27 17.15 25.55 17.01
CA GLN A 27 17.33 25.09 18.38
C GLN A 27 16.10 25.38 19.26
N ARG A 28 15.49 26.56 19.12
CA ARG A 28 14.30 26.94 19.89
C ARG A 28 13.04 26.17 19.48
N LYS A 29 12.91 25.80 18.21
CA LYS A 29 11.81 24.94 17.74
C LYS A 29 11.93 23.53 18.32
N GLY A 30 13.14 22.97 18.33
CA GLY A 30 13.40 21.64 18.87
C GLY A 30 12.52 20.56 18.23
N SER A 31 11.84 19.76 19.05
CA SER A 31 10.97 18.66 18.58
C SER A 31 9.52 19.08 18.28
N LYS A 32 9.24 20.38 18.16
CA LYS A 32 7.93 20.90 17.75
C LYS A 32 7.77 20.85 16.23
N THR A 33 6.54 20.74 15.75
CA THR A 33 6.22 20.99 14.33
C THR A 33 6.29 22.49 14.01
N ALA A 34 6.30 22.87 12.73
CA ALA A 34 6.29 24.29 12.36
C ALA A 34 5.02 24.99 12.86
N GLU A 35 3.88 24.31 12.83
CA GLU A 35 2.61 24.80 13.38
C GLU A 35 2.67 25.03 14.89
N GLU A 36 3.15 24.05 15.66
CA GLU A 36 3.32 24.17 17.13
C GLU A 36 4.31 25.26 17.53
N PHE A 37 5.22 25.65 16.63
CA PHE A 37 6.16 26.74 16.83
C PHE A 37 5.59 28.12 16.45
N GLY A 38 4.40 28.17 15.83
CA GLY A 38 3.72 29.41 15.44
C GLY A 38 3.79 29.75 13.95
N TYR A 39 4.20 28.81 13.09
CA TYR A 39 4.32 28.99 11.65
C TYR A 39 3.44 28.01 10.86
N PRO A 40 2.10 28.08 11.00
CA PRO A 40 1.17 27.17 10.30
C PRO A 40 1.26 27.28 8.78
N HIS A 41 1.62 28.46 8.25
CA HIS A 41 1.84 28.68 6.82
C HIS A 41 3.08 27.95 6.25
N ILE A 42 4.03 27.56 7.11
CA ILE A 42 5.17 26.71 6.73
C ILE A 42 4.75 25.24 6.85
N GLN A 43 3.92 24.89 7.84
CA GLN A 43 3.42 23.52 8.02
C GLN A 43 2.71 22.98 6.77
N THR A 44 1.98 23.84 6.05
CA THR A 44 1.28 23.47 4.81
C THR A 44 2.21 23.16 3.63
N GLN A 45 3.50 23.48 3.72
CA GLN A 45 4.49 23.13 2.70
C GLN A 45 4.88 21.65 2.77
N ASP A 46 4.70 21.02 3.93
CA ASP A 46 4.87 19.57 4.05
C ASP A 46 3.79 18.88 3.21
N LYS A 47 4.25 18.08 2.25
CA LYS A 47 3.38 17.32 1.37
C LYS A 47 3.36 15.88 1.82
N GLU A 48 2.19 15.26 1.74
CA GLU A 48 2.04 13.85 2.00
C GLU A 48 3.05 13.03 1.20
N SER A 49 3.63 12.08 1.92
CA SER A 49 4.69 11.27 1.39
C SER A 49 4.14 10.26 0.37
N LEU A 50 4.61 10.33 -0.88
CA LEU A 50 4.38 9.28 -1.90
C LEU A 50 5.15 7.96 -1.64
N LYS A 51 5.53 7.66 -0.39
CA LYS A 51 6.31 6.46 -0.04
C LYS A 51 5.63 5.19 -0.52
N ASP A 52 4.34 5.06 -0.28
CA ASP A 52 3.58 3.86 -0.62
C ASP A 52 3.44 3.72 -2.15
N ALA A 53 3.14 4.82 -2.83
CA ALA A 53 3.10 4.85 -4.29
C ALA A 53 4.48 4.48 -4.91
N SER A 54 5.58 4.96 -4.32
CA SER A 54 6.94 4.62 -4.74
C SER A 54 7.25 3.15 -4.53
N ALA A 55 6.90 2.57 -3.37
CA ALA A 55 7.07 1.15 -3.09
C ALA A 55 6.24 0.26 -4.03
N ILE A 56 5.01 0.66 -4.35
CA ILE A 56 4.18 -0.03 -5.34
C ILE A 56 4.82 0.05 -6.72
N ASN A 57 5.27 1.23 -7.13
CA ASN A 57 5.87 1.43 -8.46
C ASN A 57 7.17 0.66 -8.63
N SER A 58 8.05 0.63 -7.62
CA SER A 58 9.28 -0.18 -7.67
C SER A 58 8.98 -1.67 -7.74
N THR A 59 8.02 -2.14 -6.94
CA THR A 59 7.58 -3.54 -6.96
C THR A 59 7.00 -3.92 -8.33
N ARG A 60 6.16 -3.05 -8.91
CA ARG A 60 5.56 -3.27 -10.24
C ARG A 60 6.62 -3.47 -11.33
N TRP A 61 7.63 -2.60 -11.36
CA TRP A 61 8.73 -2.73 -12.33
C TRP A 61 9.55 -3.99 -12.10
N LYS A 62 9.84 -4.33 -10.84
CA LYS A 62 10.58 -5.55 -10.55
C LYS A 62 9.83 -6.81 -10.98
N VAL A 63 8.52 -6.87 -10.76
CA VAL A 63 7.66 -7.97 -11.21
C VAL A 63 7.70 -8.08 -12.74
N TYR A 64 7.57 -6.94 -13.45
CA TYR A 64 7.64 -6.92 -14.90
C TYR A 64 8.98 -7.47 -15.43
N GLU A 65 10.10 -7.02 -14.87
CA GLU A 65 11.43 -7.50 -15.25
C GLU A 65 11.60 -8.99 -15.03
N VAL A 66 11.16 -9.50 -13.88
CA VAL A 66 11.22 -10.95 -13.56
C VAL A 66 10.35 -11.75 -14.52
N LEU A 67 9.16 -11.27 -14.85
CA LEU A 67 8.28 -11.94 -15.83
C LEU A 67 8.89 -11.93 -17.22
N LYS A 68 9.53 -10.82 -17.64
CA LYS A 68 10.21 -10.74 -18.94
C LYS A 68 11.35 -11.75 -19.08
N GLN A 69 12.03 -12.09 -17.99
CA GLN A 69 13.10 -13.10 -17.99
C GLN A 69 12.59 -14.52 -18.30
N THR A 70 11.29 -14.79 -18.18
CA THR A 70 10.71 -16.11 -18.51
C THR A 70 10.70 -16.40 -20.02
N GLY A 71 10.93 -15.39 -20.86
CA GLY A 71 10.83 -15.51 -22.32
C GLY A 71 9.40 -15.57 -22.87
N LEU A 72 8.39 -15.46 -22.00
CA LEU A 72 6.98 -15.37 -22.40
C LEU A 72 6.60 -13.93 -22.77
N ASP A 73 5.55 -13.80 -23.57
CA ASP A 73 4.96 -12.50 -23.87
C ASP A 73 4.33 -11.91 -22.60
N VAL A 74 4.84 -10.75 -22.20
CA VAL A 74 4.39 -10.01 -21.02
C VAL A 74 3.83 -8.68 -21.46
N GLU A 75 2.56 -8.47 -21.12
CA GLU A 75 1.83 -7.23 -21.33
C GLU A 75 1.54 -6.51 -19.99
N CYS A 76 1.56 -5.17 -20.02
CA CYS A 76 1.13 -4.32 -18.93
C CYS A 76 -0.19 -3.60 -19.28
N GLY A 77 -1.15 -3.64 -18.36
CA GLY A 77 -2.42 -2.90 -18.49
C GLY A 77 -2.49 -1.66 -17.60
N THR A 78 -3.29 -0.67 -18.02
CA THR A 78 -3.68 0.48 -17.17
C THR A 78 -5.07 0.28 -16.57
N GLY A 79 -5.35 0.95 -15.45
CA GLY A 79 -6.69 0.94 -14.85
C GLY A 79 -7.77 1.50 -15.78
N ALA A 80 -7.41 2.50 -16.59
CA ALA A 80 -8.30 3.08 -17.60
C ALA A 80 -8.64 2.07 -18.70
N ARG A 81 -7.63 1.37 -19.25
CA ARG A 81 -7.84 0.32 -20.27
C ARG A 81 -8.73 -0.80 -19.73
N LYS A 82 -8.43 -1.27 -18.53
CA LYS A 82 -9.24 -2.30 -17.84
C LYS A 82 -10.70 -1.90 -17.70
N LYS A 83 -10.96 -0.65 -17.29
CA LYS A 83 -12.32 -0.10 -17.21
C LYS A 83 -12.99 -0.07 -18.59
N MET A 84 -12.27 0.39 -19.62
CA MET A 84 -12.81 0.46 -20.98
C MET A 84 -13.17 -0.92 -21.53
N ASN A 85 -12.25 -1.89 -21.46
CA ASN A 85 -12.49 -3.26 -21.92
C ASN A 85 -13.70 -3.88 -21.25
N ARG A 86 -13.86 -3.66 -19.94
CA ARG A 86 -15.01 -4.16 -19.19
C ARG A 86 -16.34 -3.56 -19.66
N ILE A 87 -16.34 -2.25 -20.00
CA ILE A 87 -17.51 -1.57 -20.57
C ILE A 87 -17.82 -2.11 -21.96
N CYS A 88 -16.80 -2.26 -22.82
CA CYS A 88 -16.96 -2.80 -24.17
C CYS A 88 -17.50 -4.23 -24.18
N LEU A 89 -17.17 -5.02 -23.17
CA LEU A 89 -17.63 -6.41 -22.99
C LEU A 89 -18.94 -6.53 -22.20
N ASP A 90 -19.54 -5.41 -21.76
CA ASP A 90 -20.75 -5.36 -20.94
C ASP A 90 -20.67 -6.23 -19.66
N LEU A 91 -19.52 -6.18 -18.98
CA LEU A 91 -19.27 -6.98 -17.78
C LEU A 91 -19.45 -6.17 -16.49
N PRO A 92 -20.04 -6.75 -15.42
CA PRO A 92 -20.14 -6.07 -14.14
C PRO A 92 -18.77 -5.99 -13.46
N LYS A 93 -18.61 -5.01 -12.56
CA LYS A 93 -17.37 -4.84 -11.79
C LYS A 93 -17.23 -5.92 -10.72
N THR A 94 -16.45 -6.96 -11.02
CA THR A 94 -16.04 -8.00 -10.07
C THR A 94 -14.55 -8.34 -10.28
N HIS A 95 -13.89 -8.92 -9.27
CA HIS A 95 -12.46 -9.22 -9.34
C HIS A 95 -12.06 -10.16 -10.48
N TYR A 96 -12.90 -11.13 -10.83
CA TYR A 96 -12.60 -12.13 -11.87
C TYR A 96 -12.84 -11.56 -13.27
N PHE A 97 -13.91 -10.79 -13.50
CA PHE A 97 -14.09 -10.10 -14.79
C PHE A 97 -13.03 -9.03 -15.02
N ASP A 98 -12.63 -8.37 -13.94
CA ASP A 98 -11.50 -7.45 -13.94
C ASP A 98 -10.19 -8.12 -14.41
N ALA A 99 -9.98 -9.40 -14.12
CA ALA A 99 -8.81 -10.16 -14.58
C ALA A 99 -8.89 -10.54 -16.06
N CYS A 100 -10.10 -10.80 -16.59
CA CYS A 100 -10.30 -11.04 -18.02
C CYS A 100 -10.08 -9.80 -18.89
N CYS A 101 -10.21 -8.61 -18.31
CA CYS A 101 -10.15 -7.33 -19.01
C CYS A 101 -8.76 -6.65 -18.94
N VAL A 102 -7.70 -7.39 -18.62
CA VAL A 102 -6.36 -6.84 -18.43
C VAL A 102 -5.65 -6.72 -19.78
N GLY A 103 -5.18 -5.52 -20.10
CA GLY A 103 -4.34 -5.28 -21.28
C GLY A 103 -5.11 -5.02 -22.57
N GLU A 104 -4.38 -4.65 -23.60
CA GLU A 104 -4.79 -4.50 -24.99
C GLU A 104 -5.05 -5.86 -25.66
N SER A 105 -4.42 -6.95 -25.21
CA SER A 105 -4.70 -8.29 -25.76
C SER A 105 -6.09 -8.84 -25.44
N THR A 106 -6.91 -8.09 -24.68
CA THR A 106 -8.29 -8.49 -24.36
C THR A 106 -9.12 -8.52 -25.65
N THR A 107 -9.75 -9.66 -25.93
CA THR A 107 -10.62 -9.84 -27.10
C THR A 107 -11.94 -9.10 -26.93
N ASN A 108 -12.56 -8.70 -28.05
CA ASN A 108 -13.88 -8.04 -28.06
C ASN A 108 -15.04 -8.96 -27.67
N GLN A 109 -14.79 -10.26 -27.52
CA GLN A 109 -15.76 -11.26 -27.08
C GLN A 109 -15.07 -12.27 -26.17
N LEU A 110 -15.75 -12.68 -25.09
CA LEU A 110 -15.32 -13.72 -24.17
C LEU A 110 -16.37 -14.82 -24.08
N TYR A 111 -15.93 -16.07 -24.13
CA TYR A 111 -16.81 -17.24 -23.97
C TYR A 111 -16.56 -17.89 -22.60
N PHE A 112 -17.54 -17.78 -21.70
CA PHE A 112 -17.46 -18.38 -20.37
C PHE A 112 -17.99 -19.81 -20.40
N LYS A 113 -17.13 -20.79 -20.11
CA LYS A 113 -17.49 -22.21 -20.04
C LYS A 113 -18.36 -22.59 -18.83
N THR A 114 -18.43 -21.72 -17.83
CA THR A 114 -19.20 -21.91 -16.60
C THR A 114 -19.78 -20.59 -16.12
N LYS A 115 -20.88 -20.67 -15.37
CA LYS A 115 -21.49 -19.55 -14.65
C LYS A 115 -21.09 -19.52 -13.17
N ASP A 116 -20.44 -20.59 -12.69
CA ASP A 116 -20.04 -20.73 -11.30
C ASP A 116 -18.65 -20.13 -11.08
N VAL A 117 -18.50 -19.41 -9.97
CA VAL A 117 -17.22 -18.80 -9.57
C VAL A 117 -16.79 -19.42 -8.26
N LEU A 118 -15.59 -19.98 -8.23
CA LEU A 118 -14.97 -20.44 -6.99
C LEU A 118 -14.50 -19.24 -6.16
N PHE A 119 -15.15 -19.01 -5.03
CA PHE A 119 -14.78 -17.95 -4.10
C PHE A 119 -13.83 -18.47 -3.02
N ILE A 120 -12.55 -18.09 -3.09
CA ILE A 120 -11.54 -18.43 -2.09
C ILE A 120 -11.25 -17.20 -1.24
N LYS A 121 -11.38 -17.32 0.08
CA LYS A 121 -11.03 -16.26 1.04
C LYS A 121 -9.99 -16.79 2.03
N ALA A 122 -8.84 -16.12 2.10
CA ALA A 122 -7.87 -16.37 3.16
C ALA A 122 -8.41 -15.82 4.49
N LYS A 123 -8.56 -16.68 5.51
CA LYS A 123 -8.98 -16.31 6.87
C LYS A 123 -7.81 -16.08 7.84
N GLY A 124 -6.60 -15.97 7.28
CA GLY A 124 -5.34 -15.85 8.02
C GLY A 124 -4.81 -17.20 8.53
N SER A 125 -3.51 -17.26 8.76
CA SER A 125 -2.87 -18.33 9.53
C SER A 125 -3.04 -18.00 11.01
N GLY A 126 -4.14 -18.46 11.63
CA GLY A 126 -4.31 -18.27 13.08
C GLY A 126 -3.05 -18.68 13.85
N SER A 127 -2.73 -17.99 14.95
CA SER A 127 -1.48 -18.19 15.70
C SER A 127 -1.23 -19.68 16.02
N ARG A 128 0.02 -20.11 15.86
CA ARG A 128 0.50 -21.44 16.30
C ARG A 128 0.95 -21.42 17.76
N THR A 129 1.24 -20.24 18.32
CA THR A 129 1.58 -20.07 19.73
C THR A 129 0.31 -20.04 20.56
N ARG A 130 0.23 -20.94 21.55
CA ARG A 130 -0.87 -21.00 22.52
C ARG A 130 -0.67 -20.09 23.71
N THR A 131 0.56 -19.64 23.94
CA THR A 131 0.90 -18.78 25.06
C THR A 131 0.97 -17.34 24.56
N ASN A 132 0.14 -16.47 25.12
CA ASN A 132 0.28 -15.04 24.93
C ASN A 132 1.43 -14.58 25.81
N LEU A 133 2.47 -14.03 25.20
CA LEU A 133 3.63 -13.48 25.89
C LEU A 133 3.49 -11.97 26.04
N ASP A 134 4.20 -11.41 27.02
CA ASP A 134 4.42 -9.98 27.10
C ASP A 134 5.57 -9.50 26.20
N ARG A 135 5.88 -8.20 26.25
CA ARG A 135 7.00 -7.62 25.49
C ARG A 135 8.39 -8.10 25.95
N TYR A 136 8.47 -8.89 27.02
CA TYR A 136 9.67 -9.46 27.64
C TYR A 136 9.63 -10.99 27.64
N ASP A 137 8.77 -11.59 26.83
CA ASP A 137 8.60 -13.04 26.66
C ASP A 137 8.07 -13.81 27.89
N PHE A 138 7.46 -13.13 28.87
CA PHE A 138 6.81 -13.79 30.00
C PHE A 138 5.36 -14.19 29.68
N PRO A 139 4.88 -15.38 30.12
CA PRO A 139 3.50 -15.81 29.90
C PRO A 139 2.48 -14.89 30.57
N ARG A 140 1.52 -14.35 29.79
CA ARG A 140 0.36 -13.58 30.28
C ARG A 140 -0.94 -14.37 30.30
N GLY A 141 -1.04 -15.43 29.50
CA GLY A 141 -2.24 -16.25 29.41
C GLY A 141 -2.16 -17.29 28.31
N TYR A 142 -3.12 -18.21 28.30
CA TYR A 142 -3.19 -19.30 27.35
C TYR A 142 -4.43 -19.17 26.48
N LEU A 143 -4.24 -19.34 25.17
CA LEU A 143 -5.33 -19.44 24.20
C LEU A 143 -6.01 -20.81 24.33
N GLU A 144 -7.33 -20.81 24.10
CA GLU A 144 -8.15 -22.01 24.14
C GLU A 144 -7.68 -23.07 23.13
N ARG A 145 -7.99 -24.33 23.44
CA ARG A 145 -7.55 -25.47 22.62
C ARG A 145 -8.30 -25.55 21.29
N GLN A 146 -9.52 -25.03 21.25
CA GLN A 146 -10.35 -24.97 20.06
C GLN A 146 -10.28 -23.55 19.47
N LYS A 147 -10.14 -23.46 18.15
CA LYS A 147 -10.24 -22.18 17.44
C LYS A 147 -11.73 -21.88 17.22
N LEU A 148 -12.26 -20.88 17.91
CA LEU A 148 -13.55 -20.28 17.56
C LEU A 148 -13.35 -19.46 16.28
N PHE A 149 -13.66 -20.07 15.15
CA PHE A 149 -13.78 -19.33 13.89
C PHE A 149 -15.16 -18.70 13.85
N PHE A 150 -15.26 -17.43 14.25
CA PHE A 150 -16.43 -16.63 13.88
C PHE A 150 -16.34 -16.34 12.37
N GLY A 151 -17.21 -16.99 11.59
CA GLY A 151 -17.57 -16.65 10.20
C GLY A 151 -16.43 -16.47 9.21
#